data_AF-A0A0T5Z831-F1
#
_entry.id   AF-A0A0T5Z831-F1
#
_cell.length_a   1.000
_cell.length_b   1.000
_cell.length_c   1.000
_cell.angle_alpha   90.00
_cell.angle_beta   90.00
_cell.angle_gamma   90.00
#
_symmetry.space_group_name_H-M   'P 1'
#
loop_
_entity.id
_entity.type
_entity.pdbx_description
1 polymer ?
#
loop_
_entity_poly.entity_id
_entity_poly.type
_entity_poly.pdbx_seq_one_letter_code
_entity_poly.pdbx_strand_id
1 'polypeptide(L)'
;QVERQWGGLEAICALRQRPVAALLTMLEQGLNSPLSSSCGRLFDAVAALLGICADGIDYEGQAAVELETAAMAAVERLPEPYPFGFNREEGGLVLDPTPMWRALMQDLADGVCRERIAYAFHLGLASALVRAVRQLAEVHGIQTVALSGGVFQNRSLFEVIVESLRKQGLRLLSHEAVPSNDGGLALGQAVIAAARQIK
;
A
#
# COMPACT_ATOMS: atom_id res chain seq x y z
N GLN A 1 9.81 -19.55 -9.63
CA GLN A 1 10.23 -18.46 -10.54
C GLN A 1 11.15 -17.48 -9.82
N VAL A 2 10.71 -16.91 -8.68
CA VAL A 2 11.47 -15.94 -7.88
C VAL A 2 12.90 -16.42 -7.56
N GLU A 3 13.07 -17.63 -7.01
CA GLU A 3 14.41 -18.11 -6.65
C GLU A 3 15.36 -18.32 -7.84
N ARG A 4 14.82 -18.62 -9.03
CA ARG A 4 15.64 -18.81 -10.23
C ARG A 4 16.18 -17.48 -10.74
N GLN A 5 15.43 -16.40 -10.56
CA GLN A 5 15.75 -15.08 -11.12
C GLN A 5 16.44 -14.16 -10.10
N TRP A 6 16.04 -14.24 -8.83
CA TRP A 6 16.47 -13.33 -7.76
C TRP A 6 17.02 -14.06 -6.53
N GLY A 7 17.40 -15.33 -6.68
CA GLY A 7 17.88 -16.16 -5.57
C GLY A 7 19.18 -15.68 -4.90
N GLY A 8 19.87 -14.71 -5.49
CA GLY A 8 21.07 -14.08 -4.94
C GLY A 8 20.81 -12.80 -4.13
N LEU A 9 19.58 -12.27 -4.13
CA LEU A 9 19.24 -11.09 -3.33
C LEU A 9 19.32 -11.40 -1.84
N GLU A 10 19.86 -10.46 -1.06
CA GLU A 10 20.05 -10.60 0.39
C GLU A 10 18.74 -10.99 1.09
N ALA A 11 17.63 -10.32 0.79
CA ALA A 11 16.33 -10.62 1.37
C ALA A 11 15.83 -12.04 1.04
N ILE A 12 16.11 -12.55 -0.17
CA ILE A 12 15.74 -13.92 -0.56
C ILE A 12 16.64 -14.94 0.16
N CYS A 13 17.93 -14.65 0.31
CA CYS A 13 18.85 -15.45 1.11
C CYS A 13 18.43 -15.49 2.59
N ALA A 14 17.99 -14.37 3.15
CA ALA A 14 17.49 -14.30 4.53
C ALA A 14 16.21 -15.13 4.70
N LEU A 15 15.26 -15.05 3.76
CA LEU A 15 14.05 -15.88 3.77
C LEU A 15 14.36 -17.38 3.73
N ARG A 16 15.40 -17.82 3.03
CA ARG A 16 15.79 -19.25 3.01
C ARG A 16 16.21 -19.79 4.39
N GLN A 17 16.62 -18.92 5.30
CA GLN A 17 16.96 -19.30 6.67
C GLN A 17 15.71 -19.37 7.58
N ARG A 18 14.54 -19.01 7.06
CA ARG A 18 13.24 -19.04 7.74
C ARG A 18 12.44 -20.28 7.29
N PRO A 19 11.41 -20.71 8.04
CA PRO A 19 10.61 -21.89 7.70
C PRO A 19 9.61 -21.63 6.54
N VAL A 20 10.10 -21.11 5.41
CA VAL A 20 9.27 -20.72 4.24
C VAL A 20 8.48 -21.90 3.68
N ALA A 21 9.08 -23.10 3.61
CA ALA A 21 8.38 -24.28 3.12
C ALA A 21 7.14 -24.62 3.98
N ALA A 22 7.26 -24.53 5.31
CA ALA A 22 6.13 -24.76 6.20
C ALA A 22 5.05 -23.68 6.03
N LEU A 23 5.44 -22.41 5.87
CA LEU A 23 4.50 -21.31 5.61
C LEU A 23 3.77 -21.50 4.27
N LEU A 24 4.46 -21.94 3.21
CA LEU A 24 3.83 -22.24 1.93
C LEU A 24 2.82 -23.38 2.05
N THR A 25 3.14 -24.45 2.78
CA THR A 25 2.17 -25.52 3.06
C THR A 25 0.97 -25.01 3.84
N MET A 26 1.18 -24.15 4.84
CA MET A 26 0.07 -23.52 5.58
C MET A 26 -0.83 -22.69 4.66
N LEU A 27 -0.24 -21.90 3.76
CA LEU A 27 -0.97 -21.10 2.76
C LEU A 27 -1.78 -22.00 1.81
N GLU A 28 -1.18 -23.07 1.28
CA GLU A 28 -1.84 -24.02 0.37
C GLU A 28 -3.00 -24.76 1.06
N GLN A 29 -2.86 -25.08 2.35
CA GLN A 29 -3.86 -25.78 3.13
C GLN A 29 -4.90 -24.87 3.78
N GLY A 30 -4.76 -23.55 3.68
CA GLY A 30 -5.63 -22.60 4.36
C GLY A 30 -5.48 -22.60 5.89
N LEU A 31 -4.36 -23.09 6.43
CA LEU A 31 -4.14 -23.24 7.86
C LEU A 31 -3.58 -21.95 8.46
N ASN A 32 -4.36 -21.27 9.31
CA ASN A 32 -3.98 -19.98 9.92
C ASN A 32 -3.53 -18.92 8.90
N SER A 33 -4.11 -18.96 7.69
CA SER A 33 -3.77 -18.07 6.57
C SER A 33 -4.99 -17.30 6.06
N PRO A 34 -5.58 -16.40 6.87
CA PRO A 34 -6.70 -15.58 6.42
C PRO A 34 -6.27 -14.66 5.27
N LEU A 35 -7.14 -14.51 4.27
CA LEU A 35 -6.92 -13.54 3.18
C LEU A 35 -6.99 -12.11 3.72
N SER A 36 -6.16 -11.22 3.16
CA SER A 36 -6.16 -9.81 3.50
C SER A 36 -5.92 -8.95 2.27
N SER A 37 -6.70 -7.88 2.13
CA SER A 37 -6.50 -6.79 1.17
C SER A 37 -5.91 -5.54 1.84
N SER A 38 -5.28 -5.71 3.00
CA SER A 38 -4.74 -4.60 3.79
C SER A 38 -3.60 -3.90 3.06
N CYS A 39 -3.77 -2.58 2.85
CA CYS A 39 -2.70 -1.74 2.33
C CYS A 39 -1.51 -1.70 3.30
N GLY A 40 -1.74 -1.68 4.62
CA GLY A 40 -0.67 -1.73 5.61
C GLY A 40 0.21 -2.98 5.48
N ARG A 41 -0.39 -4.16 5.25
CA ARG A 41 0.37 -5.40 5.03
C ARG A 41 1.20 -5.37 3.74
N LEU A 42 0.74 -4.65 2.71
CA LEU A 42 1.53 -4.40 1.50
C LEU A 42 2.77 -3.53 1.80
N PHE A 43 2.60 -2.47 2.59
CA PHE A 43 3.72 -1.65 3.07
C PHE A 43 4.73 -2.48 3.89
N ASP A 44 4.25 -3.30 4.83
CA ASP A 44 5.10 -4.15 5.65
C ASP A 44 5.91 -5.13 4.80
N ALA A 45 5.29 -5.73 3.77
CA ALA A 45 5.97 -6.64 2.86
C ALA A 45 7.08 -5.94 2.06
N VAL A 46 6.82 -4.71 1.57
CA VAL A 46 7.83 -3.92 0.86
C VAL A 46 8.96 -3.52 1.80
N ALA A 47 8.64 -3.03 3.00
CA ALA A 47 9.62 -2.67 4.02
C ALA A 47 10.54 -3.84 4.37
N ALA A 48 9.98 -5.01 4.67
CA ALA A 48 10.75 -6.20 5.00
C ALA A 48 11.69 -6.63 3.87
N LEU A 49 11.23 -6.55 2.62
CA LEU A 49 12.04 -6.86 1.45
C LEU A 49 13.21 -5.88 1.25
N LEU A 50 13.06 -4.63 1.66
CA LEU A 50 14.11 -3.60 1.67
C LEU A 50 15.00 -3.65 2.93
N GLY A 51 14.85 -4.67 3.78
CA GLY A 51 15.59 -4.82 5.03
C GLY A 51 15.15 -3.85 6.14
N ILE A 52 13.97 -3.25 6.01
CA ILE A 52 13.38 -2.33 7.00
C ILE A 52 12.40 -3.13 7.85
N CYS A 53 12.65 -3.21 9.17
CA CYS A 53 11.82 -3.99 10.11
C CYS A 53 11.63 -5.47 9.70
N ALA A 54 12.63 -6.08 9.05
CA ALA A 54 12.50 -7.43 8.46
C ALA A 54 12.29 -8.54 9.50
N ASP A 55 12.83 -8.37 10.71
CA ASP A 55 12.75 -9.39 11.78
C ASP A 55 11.59 -9.18 12.76
N GLY A 56 10.92 -8.04 12.68
CA GLY A 56 9.83 -7.69 13.58
C GLY A 56 9.56 -6.19 13.63
N ILE A 57 8.42 -5.87 14.23
CA ILE A 57 7.98 -4.51 14.57
C ILE A 57 7.69 -4.43 16.07
N ASP A 58 7.99 -3.30 16.67
CA ASP A 58 7.75 -2.97 18.08
C ASP A 58 6.37 -2.35 18.30
N TYR A 59 5.81 -1.70 17.28
CA TYR A 59 4.50 -1.07 17.34
C TYR A 59 3.77 -1.12 15.98
N GLU A 60 2.45 -0.95 16.02
CA GLU A 60 1.61 -1.00 14.83
C GLU A 60 1.96 0.14 13.86
N GLY A 61 2.24 -0.23 12.61
CA GLY A 61 2.58 0.72 11.54
C GLY A 61 4.04 1.14 11.47
N GLN A 62 4.93 0.64 12.35
CA GLN A 62 6.35 0.98 12.33
C GLN A 62 7.00 0.80 10.95
N ALA A 63 6.82 -0.36 10.33
CA ALA A 63 7.43 -0.64 9.03
C ALA A 63 6.95 0.32 7.93
N ALA A 64 5.67 0.73 7.95
CA ALA A 64 5.14 1.73 7.02
C ALA A 64 5.73 3.13 7.26
N VAL A 65 5.93 3.54 8.52
CA VAL A 65 6.55 4.83 8.89
C VAL A 65 8.03 4.86 8.49
N GLU A 66 8.77 3.78 8.77
CA GLU A 66 10.18 3.67 8.41
C GLU A 66 10.36 3.62 6.88
N LEU A 67 9.45 2.95 6.16
CA LEU A 67 9.45 2.93 4.70
C LEU A 67 9.17 4.33 4.10
N GLU A 68 8.25 5.10 4.69
CA GLU A 68 8.02 6.49 4.29
C GLU A 68 9.28 7.34 4.54
N THR A 69 9.92 7.17 5.69
CA THR A 69 11.16 7.88 6.03
C THR A 69 12.27 7.58 5.04
N ALA A 70 12.44 6.31 4.64
CA ALA A 70 13.38 5.91 3.59
C ALA A 70 13.03 6.55 2.24
N ALA A 71 11.74 6.58 1.87
CA ALA A 71 11.29 7.22 0.63
C ALA A 71 11.61 8.73 0.61
N MET A 72 11.42 9.43 1.74
CA MET A 72 11.72 10.87 1.85
C MET A 72 13.22 11.19 1.78
N ALA A 73 14.08 10.23 2.11
CA ALA A 73 15.54 10.33 2.03
C ALA A 73 16.09 10.13 0.61
N ALA A 74 15.25 9.78 -0.38
CA ALA A 74 15.68 9.61 -1.76
C ALA A 74 16.27 10.93 -2.34
N VAL A 75 17.52 10.85 -2.81
CA VAL A 75 18.22 11.97 -3.45
C VAL A 75 17.58 12.32 -4.80
N GLU A 76 17.24 11.29 -5.58
CA GLU A 76 16.51 11.44 -6.84
C GLU A 76 15.01 11.34 -6.59
N ARG A 77 14.29 12.46 -6.76
CA ARG A 77 12.83 12.54 -6.52
C ARG A 77 11.98 12.38 -7.78
N LEU A 78 12.54 11.82 -8.84
CA LEU A 78 11.84 11.59 -10.10
C LEU A 78 12.02 10.14 -10.63
N PRO A 79 11.96 9.09 -9.80
CA PRO A 79 11.89 7.75 -10.35
C PRO A 79 10.54 7.55 -11.05
N GLU A 80 10.53 6.67 -12.04
CA GLU A 80 9.29 6.18 -12.62
C GLU A 80 8.46 5.44 -11.55
N PRO A 81 7.14 5.70 -11.45
CA PRO A 81 6.27 5.02 -10.50
C PRO A 81 6.18 3.53 -10.85
N TYR A 82 6.21 2.65 -9.83
CA TYR A 82 6.02 1.23 -10.11
C TYR A 82 4.63 0.93 -10.68
N PRO A 83 4.54 0.04 -11.69
CA PRO A 83 3.28 -0.27 -12.34
C PRO A 83 2.42 -1.16 -11.44
N PHE A 84 1.14 -0.84 -11.34
CA PHE A 84 0.13 -1.73 -10.78
C PHE A 84 -0.86 -2.17 -11.87
N GLY A 85 -1.24 -3.44 -11.82
CA GLY A 85 -2.28 -4.02 -12.65
C GLY A 85 -3.67 -3.74 -12.12
N PHE A 86 -4.68 -4.00 -12.94
CA PHE A 86 -6.09 -3.89 -12.56
C PHE A 86 -6.86 -5.07 -13.11
N ASN A 87 -7.59 -5.75 -12.23
CA ASN A 87 -8.50 -6.82 -12.58
C ASN A 87 -9.94 -6.38 -12.26
N ARG A 88 -10.90 -6.88 -13.05
CA ARG A 88 -12.32 -6.73 -12.74
C ARG A 88 -12.82 -8.03 -12.15
N GLU A 89 -13.38 -7.95 -10.97
CA GLU A 89 -14.01 -9.08 -10.27
C GLU A 89 -15.46 -8.73 -9.94
N GLU A 90 -16.28 -9.71 -9.54
CA GLU A 90 -17.70 -9.48 -9.20
C GLU A 90 -17.89 -8.43 -8.10
N GLY A 91 -16.88 -8.25 -7.23
CA GLY A 91 -16.87 -7.25 -6.16
C GLY A 91 -16.36 -5.85 -6.54
N GLY A 92 -15.90 -5.65 -7.78
CA GLY A 92 -15.44 -4.35 -8.27
C GLY A 92 -14.04 -4.38 -8.89
N LEU A 93 -13.38 -3.22 -8.86
CA LEU A 93 -12.02 -3.04 -9.40
C LEU A 93 -11.00 -3.51 -8.37
N VAL A 94 -10.19 -4.51 -8.73
CA VAL A 94 -9.12 -5.06 -7.88
C VAL A 94 -7.78 -4.59 -8.39
N LEU A 95 -6.96 -4.04 -7.48
CA LEU A 95 -5.60 -3.63 -7.77
C LEU A 95 -4.65 -4.83 -7.68
N ASP A 96 -3.91 -5.11 -8.74
CA ASP A 96 -2.94 -6.20 -8.80
C ASP A 96 -1.51 -5.68 -8.57
N PRO A 97 -0.86 -6.03 -7.44
CA PRO A 97 0.51 -5.62 -7.14
C PRO A 97 1.57 -6.46 -7.87
N THR A 98 1.20 -7.50 -8.63
CA THR A 98 2.16 -8.41 -9.28
C THR A 98 3.17 -7.69 -10.19
N PRO A 99 2.77 -6.73 -11.05
CA PRO A 99 3.74 -5.99 -11.87
C PRO A 99 4.69 -5.13 -11.03
N MET A 100 4.20 -4.54 -9.92
CA MET A 100 5.01 -3.75 -8.99
C MET A 100 6.09 -4.63 -8.36
N TRP A 101 5.72 -5.82 -7.86
CA TRP A 101 6.70 -6.74 -7.27
C TRP A 101 7.81 -7.14 -8.25
N ARG A 102 7.47 -7.37 -9.53
CA ARG A 102 8.49 -7.70 -10.54
C ARG A 102 9.44 -6.54 -10.79
N ALA A 103 8.93 -5.31 -10.91
CA ALA A 103 9.75 -4.12 -11.11
C ALA A 103 10.66 -3.86 -9.89
N LEU A 104 10.10 -3.93 -8.68
CA LEU A 104 10.83 -3.76 -7.44
C LEU A 104 11.96 -4.79 -7.28
N MET A 105 11.68 -6.06 -7.52
CA MET A 105 12.68 -7.13 -7.45
C MET A 105 13.79 -6.97 -8.49
N GLN A 106 13.45 -6.42 -9.67
CA GLN A 106 14.44 -6.10 -10.69
C GLN A 106 15.35 -4.96 -10.24
N ASP A 107 14.80 -3.88 -9.70
CA ASP A 107 15.59 -2.75 -9.17
C ASP A 107 16.54 -3.20 -8.04
N LEU A 108 16.10 -4.12 -7.17
CA LEU A 108 16.98 -4.73 -6.17
C LEU A 108 18.14 -5.51 -6.81
N ALA A 109 17.87 -6.25 -7.89
CA ALA A 109 18.91 -6.99 -8.62
C ALA A 109 19.90 -6.07 -9.34
N ASP A 110 19.43 -4.92 -9.80
CA ASP A 110 20.23 -3.90 -10.46
C ASP A 110 20.99 -3.00 -9.46
N GLY A 111 20.84 -3.25 -8.16
CA GLY A 111 21.56 -2.53 -7.10
C GLY A 111 21.02 -1.12 -6.84
N VAL A 112 19.78 -0.83 -7.21
CA VAL A 112 19.12 0.45 -6.93
C VAL A 112 18.99 0.61 -5.40
N CYS A 113 19.29 1.81 -4.89
CA CYS A 113 19.20 2.06 -3.45
C CYS A 113 17.75 1.96 -2.95
N ARG A 114 17.59 1.45 -1.73
CA ARG A 114 16.28 1.21 -1.11
C ARG A 114 15.44 2.48 -0.97
N GLU A 115 16.06 3.64 -0.78
CA GLU A 115 15.37 4.93 -0.65
C GLU A 115 14.63 5.26 -1.96
N ARG A 116 15.30 5.06 -3.11
CA ARG A 116 14.68 5.26 -4.43
C ARG A 116 13.58 4.24 -4.69
N ILE A 117 13.79 2.98 -4.32
CA ILE A 117 12.78 1.92 -4.44
C ILE A 117 11.54 2.23 -3.59
N ALA A 118 11.74 2.63 -2.34
CA ALA A 118 10.66 3.03 -1.44
C ALA A 118 9.87 4.20 -2.03
N TYR A 119 10.55 5.21 -2.57
CA TYR A 119 9.87 6.34 -3.20
C TYR A 119 9.10 5.95 -4.48
N ALA A 120 9.68 5.11 -5.35
CA ALA A 120 9.01 4.58 -6.55
C ALA A 120 7.75 3.75 -6.20
N PHE A 121 7.80 2.98 -5.10
CA PHE A 121 6.63 2.27 -4.56
C PHE A 121 5.51 3.21 -4.13
N HIS A 122 5.83 4.26 -3.35
CA HIS A 122 4.82 5.23 -2.92
C HIS A 122 4.17 5.94 -4.11
N LEU A 123 4.96 6.36 -5.10
CA LEU A 123 4.45 6.98 -6.33
C LEU A 123 3.59 6.01 -7.16
N GLY A 124 4.03 4.75 -7.29
CA GLY A 124 3.29 3.69 -7.98
C GLY A 124 1.93 3.46 -7.36
N LEU A 125 1.89 3.29 -6.04
CA LEU A 125 0.65 3.06 -5.31
C LEU A 125 -0.27 4.30 -5.37
N ALA A 126 0.27 5.51 -5.19
CA ALA A 126 -0.50 6.74 -5.31
C ALA A 126 -1.13 6.86 -6.70
N SER A 127 -0.35 6.67 -7.77
CA SER A 127 -0.82 6.72 -9.15
C SER A 127 -1.91 5.69 -9.43
N ALA A 128 -1.72 4.48 -8.91
CA ALA A 128 -2.70 3.40 -9.03
C ALA A 128 -4.03 3.74 -8.34
N LEU A 129 -3.98 4.24 -7.11
CA LEU A 129 -5.17 4.65 -6.36
C LEU A 129 -5.88 5.84 -7.03
N VAL A 130 -5.12 6.83 -7.51
CA VAL A 130 -5.67 7.97 -8.24
C VAL A 130 -6.42 7.50 -9.49
N ARG A 131 -5.83 6.59 -10.27
CA ARG A 131 -6.47 6.01 -11.45
C ARG A 131 -7.74 5.24 -11.09
N ALA A 132 -7.70 4.43 -10.03
CA ALA A 132 -8.84 3.66 -9.55
C ALA A 132 -10.01 4.58 -9.16
N VAL A 133 -9.72 5.57 -8.32
CA VAL A 133 -10.72 6.54 -7.83
C VAL A 133 -11.31 7.33 -8.99
N ARG A 134 -10.49 7.80 -9.93
CA ARG A 134 -10.98 8.52 -11.12
C ARG A 134 -11.95 7.66 -11.93
N GLN A 135 -11.54 6.44 -12.25
CA GLN A 135 -12.36 5.53 -13.04
C GLN A 135 -13.70 5.23 -12.35
N LEU A 136 -13.69 5.00 -11.03
CA LEU A 136 -14.91 4.75 -10.27
C LEU A 136 -15.79 6.01 -10.18
N ALA A 137 -15.18 7.18 -9.99
CA ALA A 137 -15.89 8.46 -9.95
C ALA A 137 -16.60 8.75 -11.28
N GLU A 138 -15.93 8.52 -12.41
CA GLU A 138 -16.50 8.67 -13.76
C GLU A 138 -17.67 7.69 -13.97
N VAL A 139 -17.48 6.40 -13.66
CA VAL A 139 -18.50 5.35 -13.86
C VAL A 139 -19.75 5.60 -13.02
N HIS A 140 -19.59 6.13 -11.80
CA HIS A 140 -20.70 6.33 -10.87
C HIS A 140 -21.22 7.77 -10.82
N GLY A 141 -20.64 8.70 -11.60
CA GLY A 141 -21.01 10.12 -11.57
C GLY A 141 -20.73 10.80 -10.23
N ILE A 142 -19.74 10.33 -9.48
CA ILE A 142 -19.38 10.85 -8.16
C ILE A 142 -18.37 11.99 -8.31
N GLN A 143 -18.62 13.12 -7.65
CA GLN A 143 -17.71 14.28 -7.67
C GLN A 143 -16.99 14.51 -6.34
N THR A 144 -17.42 13.83 -5.27
CA THR A 144 -16.86 13.97 -3.92
C THR A 144 -16.31 12.66 -3.41
N VAL A 145 -15.05 12.64 -3.00
CA VAL A 145 -14.36 11.44 -2.48
C VAL A 145 -13.86 11.73 -1.07
N ALA A 146 -14.11 10.80 -0.14
CA ALA A 146 -13.59 10.86 1.21
C ALA A 146 -12.37 9.93 1.36
N LEU A 147 -11.29 10.42 1.97
CA LEU A 147 -10.08 9.67 2.28
C LEU A 147 -10.02 9.44 3.80
N SER A 148 -9.91 8.18 4.21
CA SER A 148 -9.96 7.74 5.61
C SER A 148 -9.21 6.43 5.79
N GLY A 149 -8.81 6.10 7.01
CA GLY A 149 -8.00 4.92 7.35
C GLY A 149 -6.55 5.30 7.67
N GLY A 150 -5.91 4.50 8.53
CA GLY A 150 -4.56 4.77 9.05
C GLY A 150 -3.48 4.92 7.99
N VAL A 151 -3.63 4.30 6.82
CA VAL A 151 -2.66 4.44 5.72
C VAL A 151 -2.54 5.89 5.22
N PHE A 152 -3.60 6.69 5.33
CA PHE A 152 -3.55 8.11 4.96
C PHE A 152 -2.88 9.00 6.01
N GLN A 153 -2.34 8.41 7.09
CA GLN A 153 -1.35 9.10 7.95
C GLN A 153 0.03 9.16 7.29
N ASN A 154 0.29 8.34 6.27
CA ASN A 154 1.45 8.48 5.40
C ASN A 154 1.29 9.75 4.56
N ARG A 155 2.07 10.78 4.92
CA ARG A 155 1.94 12.13 4.36
C ARG A 155 2.31 12.16 2.89
N SER A 156 3.39 11.45 2.53
CA SER A 156 3.92 11.39 1.17
C SER A 156 2.89 10.80 0.20
N LEU A 157 2.23 9.72 0.61
CA LEU A 157 1.14 9.09 -0.16
C LEU A 157 -0.08 10.01 -0.23
N PHE A 158 -0.49 10.58 0.90
CA PHE A 158 -1.70 11.41 1.00
C PHE A 158 -1.60 12.67 0.13
N GLU A 159 -0.49 13.41 0.20
CA GLU A 159 -0.29 14.64 -0.57
C GLU A 159 -0.36 14.38 -2.08
N VAL A 160 0.32 13.34 -2.58
CA VAL A 160 0.32 12.99 -4.01
C VAL A 160 -1.09 12.64 -4.49
N ILE A 161 -1.84 11.84 -3.72
CA ILE A 161 -3.22 11.45 -4.07
C ILE A 161 -4.13 12.68 -4.07
N VAL A 162 -4.05 13.51 -3.03
CA VAL A 162 -4.89 14.70 -2.88
C VAL A 162 -4.67 15.70 -4.01
N GLU A 163 -3.41 16.01 -4.30
CA GLU A 163 -3.06 16.92 -5.38
C GLU A 163 -3.53 16.39 -6.73
N SER A 164 -3.29 15.10 -7.00
CA SER A 164 -3.62 14.47 -8.27
C SER A 164 -5.13 14.40 -8.53
N LEU A 165 -5.94 14.06 -7.52
CA LEU A 165 -7.40 13.99 -7.66
C LEU A 165 -8.04 15.39 -7.70
N ARG A 166 -7.52 16.38 -6.97
CA ARG A 166 -7.98 17.77 -7.07
C ARG A 166 -7.73 18.36 -8.46
N LYS A 167 -6.57 18.09 -9.06
CA LYS A 167 -6.28 18.49 -10.46
C LYS A 167 -7.27 17.90 -11.47
N GLN A 168 -7.95 16.82 -11.13
CA GLN A 168 -8.99 16.19 -11.96
C GLN A 168 -10.40 16.71 -11.64
N GLY A 169 -10.53 17.73 -10.79
CA GLY A 169 -11.82 18.37 -10.47
C GLY A 169 -12.64 17.66 -9.41
N LEU A 170 -12.10 16.63 -8.73
CA LEU A 170 -12.79 15.96 -7.63
C LEU A 170 -12.69 16.79 -6.34
N ARG A 171 -13.81 16.90 -5.62
CA ARG A 171 -13.85 17.43 -4.26
C ARG A 171 -13.37 16.34 -3.30
N LEU A 172 -12.34 16.64 -2.51
CA LEU A 172 -11.82 15.70 -1.53
C LEU A 172 -12.20 16.10 -0.11
N LEU A 173 -12.61 15.11 0.68
CA LEU A 173 -12.84 15.21 2.12
C LEU A 173 -11.80 14.34 2.83
N SER A 174 -11.23 14.85 3.90
CA SER A 174 -10.33 14.09 4.78
C SER A 174 -10.58 14.51 6.22
N HIS A 175 -9.95 13.78 7.13
CA HIS A 175 -9.99 14.01 8.56
C HIS A 175 -9.15 15.23 8.96
N GLU A 176 -9.65 16.00 9.93
CA GLU A 176 -8.96 17.16 10.52
C GLU A 176 -9.14 17.17 12.05
N ALA A 177 -10.41 17.20 12.51
CA ALA A 177 -10.73 17.28 13.94
C ALA A 177 -10.68 15.93 14.68
N VAL A 178 -10.75 14.82 13.95
CA VAL A 178 -10.62 13.45 14.47
C VAL A 178 -9.55 12.73 13.67
N PRO A 179 -8.87 11.70 14.20
CA PRO A 179 -7.85 11.00 13.45
C PRO A 179 -8.47 10.11 12.37
N SER A 180 -7.75 9.92 11.26
CA SER A 180 -8.14 9.01 10.18
C SER A 180 -7.99 7.52 10.53
N ASN A 181 -7.26 7.21 11.61
CA ASN A 181 -7.05 5.86 12.11
C ASN A 181 -8.17 5.42 13.07
N ASP A 182 -7.93 4.30 13.75
CA ASP A 182 -8.93 3.65 14.59
C ASP A 182 -9.43 4.52 15.76
N GLY A 183 -8.66 5.54 16.17
CA GLY A 183 -9.11 6.53 17.15
C GLY A 183 -10.35 7.33 16.71
N GLY A 184 -10.62 7.40 15.40
CA GLY A 184 -11.79 8.10 14.82
C GLY A 184 -13.00 7.19 14.58
N LEU A 185 -12.88 5.88 14.76
CA LEU A 185 -13.91 4.91 14.38
C LEU A 185 -15.24 5.13 15.11
N ALA A 186 -15.19 5.44 16.41
CA ALA A 186 -16.38 5.62 17.23
C ALA A 186 -17.29 6.75 16.69
N LEU A 187 -16.71 7.83 16.17
CA LEU A 187 -17.48 8.91 15.54
C LEU A 187 -18.21 8.41 14.30
N GLY A 188 -17.50 7.71 13.41
CA GLY A 188 -18.08 7.11 12.21
C GLY A 188 -19.23 6.15 12.53
N GLN A 189 -19.06 5.31 13.54
CA GLN A 189 -20.10 4.40 14.03
C GLN A 189 -21.34 5.17 14.53
N ALA A 190 -21.13 6.20 15.36
CA ALA A 190 -22.22 7.00 15.92
C ALA A 190 -23.03 7.73 14.84
N VAL A 191 -22.37 8.39 13.87
CA VAL A 191 -23.07 9.12 12.81
C VAL A 191 -23.80 8.19 11.85
N ILE A 192 -23.25 7.01 11.55
CA ILE A 192 -23.94 5.98 10.74
C ILE A 192 -25.18 5.48 11.47
N ALA A 193 -25.09 5.20 12.77
CA ALA A 193 -26.22 4.76 13.57
C ALA A 193 -27.32 5.83 13.62
N ALA A 194 -26.95 7.10 13.88
CA ALA A 194 -27.88 8.23 13.88
C ALA A 194 -28.57 8.40 12.51
N ALA A 195 -27.81 8.39 11.41
CA ALA A 195 -28.36 8.52 10.06
C ALA A 195 -29.32 7.39 9.68
N ARG A 196 -29.14 6.17 10.23
CA ARG A 196 -30.07 5.05 10.04
C ARG A 196 -31.37 5.21 10.84
N GLN A 197 -31.35 5.94 11.96
CA GLN A 197 -32.52 6.19 12.80
C GLN A 197 -33.33 7.42 12.38
N ILE A 198 -32.74 8.37 11.66
CA ILE A 198 -33.41 9.58 11.16
C ILE A 198 -34.29 9.28 9.91
N LYS A 199 -34.44 8.02 9.53
CA LYS A 199 -35.35 7.58 8.46
C LYS A 199 -36.79 7.46 8.93
#